data_AF-A0A958HSD1-F1
#
_entry.id   AF-A0A958HSD1-F1
#
_cell.length_a   1.000
_cell.length_b   1.000
_cell.length_c   1.000
_cell.angle_alpha   90.00
_cell.angle_beta   90.00
_cell.angle_gamma   90.00
#
_symmetry.space_group_name_H-M   'P 1'
#
loop_
_entity.id
_entity.type
_entity.pdbx_description
1 polymer ?
#
loop_
_entity_poly.entity_id
_entity_poly.type
_entity_poly.pdbx_seq_one_letter_code
_entity_poly.pdbx_strand_id
1 'polypeptide(L)'
;MPQTKQTKFTVRPWRAEDIPAVVACQKAAYNDYPQGAHYDQRAYELQFAAFPEGQVLAELDGTVIGYSTSIIVQLDDDSHIYTYNEITGDGAFSTHDPSGDTLYGADIAVHPAYRGRGVSKRLYKERRRLMRRYNLRRMVAYGRLPGYNAVAGRMTAHEYVDAVLRGEMTDSALNAHLAAGYTVRGVLLDLMWDDSSLNYATFLEMGNKVFKPEKRRIAASPVKRPVRRVRVCAAQYLMRPIKSWKEFERSVEFFATTADAYHCHFLLLPELFTAQLLSTMPLDWDGRRSALELAAMADKLLDMFRRLAQQYGLYIIGGSTPILRDGVLYNTAHLFTPSGRVYTQDKLHITPWERELWGVRPGNEARVFDTPLGRLAIQICYDIEFPEMARLLTLAGADLIFVPFSTDEKKAYYRVRYTAQARAVENYIYVVIAGNVGNLPSRHYLLNYGQAAVLTPSDFAFPLHATAGEADPNVEAVVIAELDLTSLAMQREMGSVRPLYDRRPDLYDLLPKVPIRRIRTE
;
A
#
# COMPACT_ATOMS: atom_id res chain seq x y z
N MET A 1 22.92 42.08 24.30
CA MET A 1 21.86 41.35 23.57
C MET A 1 21.58 42.07 22.26
N PRO A 2 21.81 41.47 21.08
CA PRO A 2 21.48 42.12 19.83
C PRO A 2 19.97 41.99 19.59
N GLN A 3 19.29 43.15 19.45
CA GLN A 3 17.89 43.22 19.03
C GLN A 3 17.76 42.65 17.61
N THR A 4 17.14 41.47 17.48
CA THR A 4 16.72 40.94 16.17
C THR A 4 15.70 41.89 15.54
N LYS A 5 16.11 42.63 14.50
CA LYS A 5 15.20 43.36 13.61
C LYS A 5 14.13 42.39 13.09
N GLN A 6 12.88 42.53 13.54
CA GLN A 6 11.76 41.80 12.94
C GLN A 6 11.65 42.24 11.48
N THR A 7 11.93 41.31 10.55
CA THR A 7 11.66 41.52 9.13
C THR A 7 10.15 41.71 8.96
N LYS A 8 9.73 42.84 8.39
CA LYS A 8 8.32 43.24 8.32
C LYS A 8 7.68 42.65 7.06
N PHE A 9 7.10 41.46 7.16
CA PHE A 9 6.32 40.82 6.10
C PHE A 9 4.81 40.97 6.35
N THR A 10 4.01 40.76 5.31
CA THR A 10 2.53 40.80 5.38
C THR A 10 1.94 39.40 5.25
N VAL A 11 0.73 39.18 5.77
CA VAL A 11 -0.03 37.94 5.60
C VAL A 11 -1.43 38.30 5.15
N ARG A 12 -1.89 37.70 4.05
CA ARG A 12 -3.16 38.02 3.38
C ARG A 12 -3.75 36.80 2.66
N PRO A 13 -5.05 36.82 2.32
CA PRO A 13 -5.64 35.84 1.41
C PRO A 13 -4.95 35.85 0.04
N TRP A 14 -5.04 34.72 -0.66
CA TRP A 14 -4.57 34.59 -2.03
C TRP A 14 -5.40 35.43 -3.00
N ARG A 15 -4.79 35.77 -4.12
CA ARG A 15 -5.39 36.20 -5.38
C ARG A 15 -5.04 35.16 -6.44
N ALA A 16 -5.84 35.06 -7.49
CA ALA A 16 -5.56 34.12 -8.58
C ALA A 16 -4.15 34.32 -9.19
N GLU A 17 -3.70 35.58 -9.30
CA GLU A 17 -2.36 35.96 -9.77
C GLU A 17 -1.20 35.45 -8.89
N ASP A 18 -1.45 35.06 -7.63
CA ASP A 18 -0.42 34.58 -6.71
C ASP A 18 -0.08 33.09 -6.92
N ILE A 19 -0.96 32.32 -7.59
CA ILE A 19 -0.86 30.86 -7.67
C ILE A 19 0.51 30.41 -8.24
N PRO A 20 1.06 31.00 -9.32
CA PRO A 20 2.39 30.63 -9.80
C PRO A 20 3.50 30.82 -8.75
N ALA A 21 3.42 31.89 -7.95
CA ALA A 21 4.39 32.16 -6.90
C ALA A 21 4.23 31.20 -5.70
N VAL A 22 3.00 30.75 -5.41
CA VAL A 22 2.75 29.70 -4.42
C VAL A 22 3.35 28.36 -4.87
N VAL A 23 3.15 27.95 -6.12
CA VAL A 23 3.76 26.73 -6.70
C VAL A 23 5.29 26.78 -6.56
N ALA A 24 5.90 27.93 -6.88
CA ALA A 24 7.34 28.11 -6.73
C ALA A 24 7.78 27.99 -5.26
N CYS A 25 7.03 28.60 -4.34
CA CYS A 25 7.29 28.51 -2.90
C CYS A 25 7.16 27.06 -2.38
N GLN A 26 6.18 26.30 -2.84
CA GLN A 26 6.02 24.88 -2.49
C GLN A 26 7.25 24.08 -2.93
N LYS A 27 7.62 24.17 -4.20
CA LYS A 27 8.76 23.44 -4.76
C LYS A 27 10.05 23.74 -4.02
N ALA A 28 10.27 25.00 -3.65
CA ALA A 28 11.42 25.39 -2.86
C ALA A 28 11.37 24.82 -1.42
N ALA A 29 10.19 24.77 -0.79
CA ALA A 29 10.03 24.31 0.58
C ALA A 29 10.10 22.79 0.74
N TYR A 30 9.63 22.03 -0.26
CA TYR A 30 9.57 20.57 -0.30
C TYR A 30 10.47 20.00 -1.40
N ASN A 31 11.70 20.49 -1.52
CA ASN A 31 12.64 20.06 -2.57
C ASN A 31 13.06 18.59 -2.46
N ASP A 32 12.67 17.92 -1.38
CA ASP A 32 12.88 16.53 -1.04
C ASP A 32 11.74 15.60 -1.51
N TYR A 33 10.64 16.15 -2.05
CA TYR A 33 9.52 15.36 -2.54
C TYR A 33 9.87 14.54 -3.79
N PRO A 34 9.32 13.32 -3.92
CA PRO A 34 9.49 12.51 -5.13
C PRO A 34 8.86 13.19 -6.35
N GLN A 35 9.38 12.85 -7.53
CA GLN A 35 8.92 13.42 -8.80
C GLN A 35 7.42 13.16 -8.99
N GLY A 36 6.64 14.24 -9.16
CA GLY A 36 5.19 14.19 -9.32
C GLY A 36 4.37 14.39 -8.04
N ALA A 37 5.00 14.54 -6.86
CA ALA A 37 4.28 14.80 -5.60
C ALA A 37 3.99 16.29 -5.34
N HIS A 38 4.49 17.20 -6.17
CA HIS A 38 4.20 18.62 -6.09
C HIS A 38 2.84 18.97 -6.71
N TYR A 39 2.16 19.97 -6.13
CA TYR A 39 0.98 20.54 -6.77
C TYR A 39 1.39 21.39 -7.96
N ASP A 40 0.67 21.20 -9.06
CA ASP A 40 0.75 22.08 -10.22
C ASP A 40 -0.20 23.27 -10.05
N GLN A 41 -0.18 24.17 -11.03
CA GLN A 41 -1.02 25.36 -11.03
C GLN A 41 -2.52 24.99 -11.01
N ARG A 42 -2.92 23.97 -11.77
CA ARG A 42 -4.33 23.53 -11.85
C ARG A 42 -4.84 23.04 -10.51
N ALA A 43 -4.05 22.28 -9.76
CA ALA A 43 -4.42 21.81 -8.43
C ALA A 43 -4.71 22.99 -7.49
N TYR A 44 -3.84 23.99 -7.44
CA TYR A 44 -4.07 25.17 -6.60
C TYR A 44 -5.19 26.08 -7.09
N GLU A 45 -5.47 26.14 -8.39
CA GLU A 45 -6.66 26.81 -8.94
C GLU A 45 -7.95 26.15 -8.44
N LEU A 46 -8.01 24.81 -8.43
CA LEU A 46 -9.14 24.06 -7.89
C LEU A 46 -9.31 24.29 -6.38
N GLN A 47 -8.22 24.22 -5.61
CA GLN A 47 -8.24 24.50 -4.18
C GLN A 47 -8.74 25.92 -3.88
N PHE A 48 -8.23 26.91 -4.60
CA PHE A 48 -8.63 28.31 -4.46
C PHE A 48 -10.08 28.53 -4.87
N ALA A 49 -10.56 27.89 -5.94
CA ALA A 49 -11.96 27.97 -6.35
C ALA A 49 -12.91 27.33 -5.33
N ALA A 50 -12.51 26.24 -4.68
CA ALA A 50 -13.31 25.54 -3.69
C ALA A 50 -13.47 26.34 -2.39
N PHE A 51 -12.38 26.90 -1.85
CA PHE A 51 -12.44 27.68 -0.61
C PHE A 51 -11.44 28.86 -0.59
N PRO A 52 -11.76 29.98 -1.27
CA PRO A 52 -10.84 31.12 -1.40
C PRO A 52 -10.33 31.67 -0.06
N GLU A 53 -11.21 31.82 0.94
CA GLU A 53 -10.84 32.35 2.25
C GLU A 53 -9.95 31.40 3.05
N GLY A 54 -9.94 30.11 2.70
CA GLY A 54 -9.08 29.10 3.28
C GLY A 54 -7.63 29.24 2.85
N GLN A 55 -7.32 30.01 1.80
CA GLN A 55 -5.98 30.07 1.19
C GLN A 55 -5.29 31.38 1.55
N VAL A 56 -4.18 31.28 2.27
CA VAL A 56 -3.47 32.41 2.86
C VAL A 56 -1.99 32.35 2.49
N LEU A 57 -1.39 33.50 2.18
CA LEU A 57 0.04 33.62 1.89
C LEU A 57 0.72 34.66 2.78
N ALA A 58 2.03 34.55 2.89
CA ALA A 58 2.92 35.52 3.47
C ALA A 58 3.81 36.13 2.40
N GLU A 59 3.91 37.46 2.38
CA GLU A 59 4.59 38.21 1.34
C GLU A 59 5.59 39.21 1.95
N LEU A 60 6.78 39.27 1.38
CA LEU A 60 7.81 40.27 1.68
C LEU A 60 8.30 40.88 0.38
N ASP A 61 8.14 42.19 0.23
CA ASP A 61 8.57 42.96 -0.93
C ASP A 61 8.12 42.35 -2.27
N GLY A 62 6.82 41.98 -2.38
CA GLY A 62 6.24 41.37 -3.58
C GLY A 62 6.53 39.87 -3.74
N THR A 63 7.37 39.29 -2.89
CA THR A 63 7.76 37.87 -2.97
C THR A 63 6.95 37.03 -2.00
N VAL A 64 6.32 35.95 -2.48
CA VAL A 64 5.68 34.94 -1.63
C VAL A 64 6.75 34.17 -0.87
N ILE A 65 6.77 34.32 0.46
CA ILE A 65 7.76 33.69 1.36
C ILE A 65 7.18 32.52 2.16
N GLY A 66 5.88 32.27 2.05
CA GLY A 66 5.20 31.14 2.65
C GLY A 66 3.70 31.15 2.35
N TYR A 67 3.03 30.02 2.55
CA TYR A 67 1.59 29.89 2.32
C TYR A 67 0.97 28.81 3.21
N SER A 68 -0.36 28.81 3.28
CA SER A 68 -1.14 27.74 3.89
C SER A 68 -2.46 27.55 3.16
N THR A 69 -2.86 26.29 2.94
CA THR A 69 -4.16 25.92 2.37
C THR A 69 -5.03 25.18 3.38
N SER A 70 -6.31 25.50 3.43
CA SER A 70 -7.28 24.87 4.32
C SER A 70 -8.59 24.60 3.60
N ILE A 71 -9.37 23.67 4.13
CA ILE A 71 -10.70 23.28 3.66
C ILE A 71 -11.61 23.04 4.87
N ILE A 72 -12.90 23.36 4.76
CA ILE A 72 -13.91 22.97 5.76
C ILE A 72 -14.52 21.64 5.33
N VAL A 73 -14.65 20.69 6.27
CA VAL A 73 -15.23 19.36 6.06
C VAL A 73 -16.03 18.93 7.29
N GLN A 74 -16.96 17.97 7.10
CA GLN A 74 -17.54 17.23 8.21
C GLN A 74 -16.78 15.90 8.35
N LEU A 75 -16.07 15.72 9.46
CA LEU A 75 -15.47 14.43 9.82
C LEU A 75 -16.42 13.68 10.77
N ASP A 76 -16.39 12.35 10.69
CA ASP A 76 -17.05 11.49 11.65
C ASP A 76 -16.32 11.56 13.01
N ASP A 77 -17.10 11.47 14.07
CA ASP A 77 -16.58 11.45 15.44
C ASP A 77 -16.14 10.04 15.85
N ASP A 78 -16.75 9.00 15.26
CA ASP A 78 -16.46 7.59 15.53
C ASP A 78 -15.31 7.04 14.67
N SER A 79 -15.01 7.70 13.53
CA SER A 79 -13.86 7.39 12.69
C SER A 79 -12.76 8.43 12.86
N HIS A 80 -11.67 8.04 13.52
CA HIS A 80 -10.59 8.98 13.87
C HIS A 80 -9.56 9.22 12.74
N ILE A 81 -9.63 8.46 11.63
CA ILE A 81 -8.55 8.47 10.62
C ILE A 81 -9.14 8.51 9.20
N TYR A 82 -8.79 9.58 8.47
CA TYR A 82 -9.08 9.77 7.05
C TYR A 82 -7.79 10.05 6.29
N THR A 83 -7.61 9.49 5.10
CA THR A 83 -6.46 9.79 4.24
C THR A 83 -6.52 11.23 3.72
N TYR A 84 -5.37 11.77 3.30
CA TYR A 84 -5.31 13.07 2.65
C TYR A 84 -6.30 13.18 1.47
N ASN A 85 -6.35 12.14 0.64
CA ASN A 85 -7.18 12.08 -0.56
C ASN A 85 -8.68 12.08 -0.24
N GLU A 86 -9.09 11.37 0.82
CA GLU A 86 -10.49 11.35 1.27
C GLU A 86 -10.93 12.71 1.81
N ILE A 87 -10.08 13.39 2.57
CA ILE A 87 -10.43 14.71 3.14
C ILE A 87 -10.44 15.79 2.06
N THR A 88 -9.55 15.72 1.08
CA THR A 88 -9.30 16.80 0.11
C THR A 88 -9.85 16.53 -1.28
N GLY A 89 -10.36 15.34 -1.58
CA GLY A 89 -10.72 14.94 -2.94
C GLY A 89 -9.51 14.96 -3.88
N ASP A 90 -8.49 14.15 -3.56
CA ASP A 90 -7.20 14.08 -4.27
C ASP A 90 -6.51 15.46 -4.43
N GLY A 91 -6.60 16.30 -3.40
CA GLY A 91 -5.99 17.64 -3.41
C GLY A 91 -6.74 18.69 -4.24
N ALA A 92 -7.89 18.36 -4.86
CA ALA A 92 -8.71 19.31 -5.62
C ALA A 92 -9.68 20.14 -4.75
N PHE A 93 -9.84 19.77 -3.48
CA PHE A 93 -10.81 20.30 -2.51
C PHE A 93 -12.28 20.14 -2.93
N SER A 94 -12.59 19.12 -3.73
CA SER A 94 -13.96 18.81 -4.15
C SER A 94 -14.89 18.38 -3.02
N THR A 95 -14.32 18.04 -1.86
CA THR A 95 -15.00 17.66 -0.61
C THR A 95 -15.32 18.86 0.29
N HIS A 96 -15.05 20.09 -0.16
CA HIS A 96 -15.28 21.27 0.65
C HIS A 96 -16.77 21.39 1.01
N ASP A 97 -17.04 21.51 2.31
CA ASP A 97 -18.39 21.65 2.82
C ASP A 97 -18.49 22.83 3.82
N PRO A 98 -19.11 23.95 3.42
CA PRO A 98 -19.34 25.10 4.29
C PRO A 98 -20.26 24.85 5.49
N SER A 99 -20.92 23.69 5.57
CA SER A 99 -21.75 23.26 6.70
C SER A 99 -21.05 22.28 7.65
N GLY A 100 -19.84 21.83 7.29
CA GLY A 100 -19.00 21.01 8.17
C GLY A 100 -18.53 21.75 9.43
N ASP A 101 -18.01 20.99 10.39
CA ASP A 101 -17.59 21.53 11.69
C ASP A 101 -16.07 21.53 11.92
N THR A 102 -15.29 21.07 10.94
CA THR A 102 -13.84 20.87 11.08
C THR A 102 -13.09 21.64 10.00
N LEU A 103 -12.09 22.43 10.41
CA LEU A 103 -11.13 23.02 9.48
C LEU A 103 -9.97 22.04 9.29
N TYR A 104 -9.80 21.49 8.09
CA TYR A 104 -8.62 20.69 7.78
C TYR A 104 -7.49 21.58 7.24
N GLY A 105 -6.32 21.49 7.87
CA GLY A 105 -5.10 22.18 7.43
C GLY A 105 -4.32 21.33 6.43
N ALA A 106 -4.64 21.47 5.14
CA ALA A 106 -4.13 20.60 4.08
C ALA A 106 -2.62 20.76 3.81
N ASP A 107 -2.12 21.99 3.68
CA ASP A 107 -0.69 22.24 3.42
C ASP A 107 -0.22 23.55 4.05
N ILE A 108 1.01 23.62 4.55
CA ILE A 108 1.62 24.86 5.06
C ILE A 108 3.13 24.83 4.87
N ALA A 109 3.65 25.82 4.16
CA ALA A 109 5.07 25.87 3.85
C ALA A 109 5.66 27.27 4.02
N VAL A 110 6.96 27.31 4.31
CA VAL A 110 7.77 28.53 4.37
C VAL A 110 9.01 28.30 3.51
N HIS A 111 9.25 29.23 2.60
CA HIS A 111 10.41 29.20 1.71
C HIS A 111 11.72 29.11 2.55
N PRO A 112 12.68 28.23 2.21
CA PRO A 112 13.85 27.95 3.05
C PRO A 112 14.63 29.19 3.50
N ALA A 113 14.85 30.16 2.61
CA ALA A 113 15.56 31.41 2.89
C ALA A 113 14.89 32.34 3.93
N TYR A 114 13.62 32.09 4.27
CA TYR A 114 12.81 32.92 5.16
C TYR A 114 12.34 32.18 6.43
N ARG A 115 12.82 30.94 6.65
CA ARG A 115 12.58 30.18 7.89
C ARG A 115 13.19 30.92 9.10
N GLY A 116 12.68 30.64 10.29
CA GLY A 116 13.10 31.32 11.54
C GLY A 116 12.61 32.76 11.71
N ARG A 117 11.90 33.34 10.72
CA ARG A 117 11.39 34.73 10.78
C ARG A 117 9.96 34.86 11.32
N GLY A 118 9.37 33.78 11.83
CA GLY A 118 8.01 33.76 12.40
C GLY A 118 6.87 33.71 11.38
N VAL A 119 7.16 33.39 10.11
CA VAL A 119 6.17 33.29 9.02
C VAL A 119 5.08 32.26 9.33
N SER A 120 5.46 31.02 9.68
CA SER A 120 4.52 29.95 10.03
C SER A 120 3.59 30.34 11.17
N LYS A 121 4.12 30.98 12.22
CA LYS A 121 3.35 31.49 13.37
C LYS A 121 2.24 32.45 12.93
N ARG A 122 2.48 33.30 11.94
CA ARG A 122 1.48 34.23 11.38
C ARG A 122 0.46 33.50 10.52
N LEU A 123 0.86 32.51 9.71
CA LEU A 123 -0.06 31.68 8.92
C LEU A 123 -1.02 30.87 9.82
N TYR A 124 -0.52 30.21 10.87
CA TYR A 124 -1.38 29.53 11.85
C TYR A 124 -2.30 30.47 12.62
N LYS A 125 -1.92 31.75 12.79
CA LYS A 125 -2.81 32.75 13.39
C LYS A 125 -4.01 33.02 12.49
N GLU A 126 -3.82 33.13 11.17
CA GLU A 126 -4.93 33.29 10.22
C GLU A 126 -5.81 32.03 10.14
N ARG A 127 -5.24 30.81 10.14
CA ARG A 127 -6.05 29.57 10.24
C ARG A 127 -6.94 29.54 11.48
N ARG A 128 -6.41 29.91 12.65
CA ARG A 128 -7.20 30.01 13.88
C ARG A 128 -8.29 31.09 13.79
N ARG A 129 -8.02 32.19 13.08
CA ARG A 129 -9.02 33.22 12.79
C ARG A 129 -10.14 32.66 11.92
N LEU A 130 -9.83 31.87 10.89
CA LEU A 130 -10.83 31.19 10.06
C LEU A 130 -11.68 30.20 10.88
N MET A 131 -11.06 29.31 11.66
CA MET A 131 -11.76 28.37 12.54
C MET A 131 -12.77 29.09 13.45
N ARG A 132 -12.39 30.23 14.03
CA ARG A 132 -13.28 31.06 14.86
C ARG A 132 -14.36 31.76 14.04
N ARG A 133 -14.01 32.34 12.89
CA ARG A 133 -14.93 33.07 12.00
C ARG A 133 -16.09 32.19 11.55
N TYR A 134 -15.80 30.95 11.18
CA TYR A 134 -16.80 29.98 10.74
C TYR A 134 -17.43 29.19 11.89
N ASN A 135 -17.11 29.52 13.16
CA ASN A 135 -17.58 28.79 14.35
C ASN A 135 -17.37 27.27 14.23
N LEU A 136 -16.19 26.86 13.77
CA LEU A 136 -15.84 25.44 13.63
C LEU A 136 -15.43 24.87 14.98
N ARG A 137 -15.74 23.60 15.23
CA ARG A 137 -15.48 22.89 16.50
C ARG A 137 -13.99 22.66 16.73
N ARG A 138 -13.27 22.28 15.67
CA ARG A 138 -11.86 21.91 15.73
C ARG A 138 -11.14 22.21 14.42
N MET A 139 -9.82 22.18 14.49
CA MET A 139 -8.93 22.13 13.35
C MET A 139 -8.14 20.82 13.40
N VAL A 140 -8.05 20.12 12.28
CA VAL A 140 -7.34 18.85 12.11
C VAL A 140 -6.23 19.02 11.08
N ALA A 141 -5.10 18.35 11.25
CA ALA A 141 -4.04 18.27 10.25
C ALA A 141 -3.25 16.96 10.39
N TYR A 142 -2.55 16.59 9.33
CA TYR A 142 -1.49 15.57 9.39
C TYR A 142 -0.13 16.23 9.23
N GLY A 143 0.77 15.94 10.17
CA GLY A 143 2.11 16.52 10.18
C GLY A 143 3.16 15.50 9.81
N ARG A 144 4.02 15.84 8.83
CA ARG A 144 5.23 15.08 8.48
C ARG A 144 6.18 14.98 9.69
N LEU A 145 7.08 14.00 9.64
CA LEU A 145 8.17 13.76 10.61
C LEU A 145 9.53 13.71 9.87
N PRO A 146 9.97 14.79 9.22
CA PRO A 146 11.13 14.79 8.33
C PRO A 146 12.45 14.39 9.00
N GLY A 147 12.55 14.45 10.33
CA GLY A 147 13.74 13.97 11.05
C GLY A 147 13.73 12.48 11.41
N TYR A 148 12.62 11.76 11.16
CA TYR A 148 12.46 10.38 11.64
C TYR A 148 13.36 9.39 10.90
N ASN A 149 13.56 9.53 9.58
CA ASN A 149 14.41 8.62 8.81
C ASN A 149 15.84 8.47 9.38
N ALA A 150 16.39 9.53 9.99
CA ALA A 150 17.75 9.56 10.51
C ALA A 150 17.92 8.73 11.80
N VAL A 151 16.82 8.43 12.49
CA VAL A 151 16.80 7.65 13.73
C VAL A 151 15.99 6.36 13.60
N ALA A 152 15.38 6.13 12.44
CA ALA A 152 14.70 4.89 12.11
C ALA A 152 15.65 3.70 12.30
N GLY A 153 15.17 2.68 13.03
CA GLY A 153 15.96 1.53 13.46
C GLY A 153 16.54 1.65 14.88
N ARG A 154 16.61 2.86 15.46
CA ARG A 154 16.98 3.07 16.88
C ARG A 154 15.80 3.35 17.80
N MET A 155 14.75 3.95 17.24
CA MET A 155 13.49 4.24 17.92
C MET A 155 12.34 4.22 16.91
N THR A 156 11.13 3.94 17.39
CA THR A 156 9.89 3.97 16.62
C THR A 156 9.42 5.40 16.34
N ALA A 157 8.52 5.58 15.38
CA ALA A 157 7.95 6.90 15.09
C ALA A 157 7.17 7.46 16.28
N HIS A 158 6.54 6.58 17.08
CA HIS A 158 5.86 6.97 18.31
C HIS A 158 6.85 7.45 19.38
N GLU A 159 7.92 6.70 19.62
CA GLU A 159 8.97 7.11 20.57
C GLU A 159 9.66 8.40 20.12
N TYR A 160 9.89 8.56 18.82
CA TYR A 160 10.41 9.79 18.23
C TYR A 160 9.49 10.98 18.53
N VAL A 161 8.19 10.84 18.27
CA VAL A 161 7.18 11.87 18.58
C VAL A 161 7.12 12.15 20.07
N ASP A 162 7.15 11.12 20.92
CA ASP A 162 7.15 11.28 22.38
C ASP A 162 8.41 11.98 22.89
N ALA A 163 9.58 11.67 22.33
CA ALA A 163 10.84 12.36 22.65
C ALA A 163 10.77 13.83 22.24
N VAL A 164 10.16 14.15 21.09
CA VAL A 164 9.91 15.54 20.68
C VAL A 164 8.92 16.24 21.61
N LEU A 165 7.86 15.54 22.05
CA LEU A 165 6.88 16.06 23.02
C LEU A 165 7.51 16.35 24.39
N ARG A 166 8.46 15.51 24.84
CA ARG A 166 9.24 15.71 26.07
C ARG A 166 10.36 16.75 25.93
N GLY A 167 10.66 17.19 24.71
CA GLY A 167 11.73 18.15 24.43
C GLY A 167 13.14 17.55 24.43
N GLU A 168 13.25 16.22 24.38
CA GLU A 168 14.51 15.48 24.26
C GLU A 168 15.06 15.53 22.82
N MET A 169 14.16 15.72 21.86
CA MET A 169 14.47 15.83 20.43
C MET A 169 13.72 17.00 19.80
N THR A 170 14.17 17.37 18.60
CA THR A 170 13.51 18.39 17.78
C THR A 170 13.18 17.83 16.41
N ASP A 171 11.94 18.02 15.98
CA ASP A 171 11.48 17.82 14.61
C ASP A 171 10.96 19.14 14.05
N SER A 172 11.43 19.51 12.86
CA SER A 172 11.14 20.82 12.27
C SER A 172 9.65 21.06 11.98
N ALA A 173 8.88 20.01 11.68
CA ALA A 173 7.47 20.09 11.39
C ALA A 173 6.63 19.95 12.68
N LEU A 174 6.86 18.90 13.46
CA LEU A 174 6.08 18.64 14.68
C LEU A 174 6.22 19.77 15.71
N ASN A 175 7.44 20.27 15.98
CA ASN A 175 7.59 21.39 16.90
C ASN A 175 6.87 22.66 16.42
N ALA A 176 6.77 22.88 15.10
CA ALA A 176 6.01 24.00 14.55
C ALA A 176 4.49 23.83 14.79
N HIS A 177 3.96 22.61 14.64
CA HIS A 177 2.56 22.29 14.97
C HIS A 177 2.27 22.45 16.47
N LEU A 178 3.14 21.95 17.34
CA LEU A 178 3.01 22.10 18.80
C LEU A 178 3.04 23.57 19.22
N ALA A 179 3.98 24.35 18.69
CA ALA A 179 4.07 25.79 18.94
C ALA A 179 2.84 26.57 18.41
N ALA A 180 2.16 26.06 17.39
CA ALA A 180 0.90 26.62 16.90
C ALA A 180 -0.30 26.31 17.83
N GLY A 181 -0.17 25.29 18.69
CA GLY A 181 -1.15 24.87 19.68
C GLY A 181 -1.91 23.60 19.33
N TYR A 182 -1.39 22.77 18.40
CA TYR A 182 -1.94 21.43 18.16
C TYR A 182 -1.55 20.47 19.28
N THR A 183 -2.40 19.48 19.50
CA THR A 183 -2.10 18.29 20.29
C THR A 183 -1.96 17.10 19.36
N VAL A 184 -0.97 16.24 19.62
CA VAL A 184 -0.85 14.94 18.93
C VAL A 184 -1.92 14.01 19.47
N ARG A 185 -2.70 13.43 18.56
CA ARG A 185 -3.75 12.43 18.84
C ARG A 185 -3.32 11.01 18.49
N GLY A 186 -2.33 10.87 17.61
CA GLY A 186 -1.73 9.58 17.24
C GLY A 186 -0.59 9.76 16.24
N VAL A 187 0.11 8.67 15.96
CA VAL A 187 1.11 8.59 14.88
C VAL A 187 0.66 7.49 13.93
N LEU A 188 0.43 7.86 12.67
CA LEU A 188 -0.20 7.01 11.68
C LEU A 188 0.83 6.59 10.63
N LEU A 189 0.86 5.31 10.30
CA LEU A 189 1.63 4.79 9.18
C LEU A 189 0.82 4.90 7.89
N ASP A 190 1.50 5.26 6.81
CA ASP A 190 1.02 5.12 5.44
C ASP A 190 -0.15 6.03 5.04
N LEU A 191 -0.24 7.18 5.72
CA LEU A 191 -1.23 8.21 5.41
C LEU A 191 -0.81 9.13 4.25
N MET A 192 0.50 9.25 4.05
CA MET A 192 1.11 10.07 3.00
C MET A 192 2.41 9.44 2.53
N TRP A 193 2.78 9.68 1.27
CA TRP A 193 4.06 9.25 0.75
C TRP A 193 5.12 10.30 1.08
N ASP A 194 6.03 9.96 2.00
CA ASP A 194 7.13 10.83 2.40
C ASP A 194 8.32 9.99 2.89
N ASP A 195 9.35 9.89 2.06
CA ASP A 195 10.54 9.09 2.34
C ASP A 195 11.29 9.60 3.59
N SER A 196 11.24 10.91 3.85
CA SER A 196 11.88 11.51 5.04
C SER A 196 11.20 11.10 6.36
N SER A 197 9.90 10.81 6.29
CA SER A 197 9.11 10.35 7.43
C SER A 197 8.91 8.83 7.42
N LEU A 198 9.45 8.10 6.45
CA LEU A 198 9.14 6.68 6.20
C LEU A 198 7.63 6.41 6.16
N ASN A 199 6.87 7.32 5.55
CA ASN A 199 5.40 7.33 5.48
C ASN A 199 4.67 7.46 6.83
N TYR A 200 5.36 7.76 7.94
CA TYR A 200 4.69 8.11 9.20
C TYR A 200 4.23 9.57 9.21
N ALA A 201 3.08 9.84 9.81
CA ALA A 201 2.56 11.17 10.02
C ALA A 201 1.88 11.29 11.39
N THR A 202 2.01 12.45 12.03
CA THR A 202 1.23 12.76 13.24
C THR A 202 -0.20 13.13 12.88
N PHE A 203 -1.17 12.58 13.61
CA PHE A 203 -2.55 13.07 13.62
C PHE A 203 -2.66 14.19 14.65
N LEU A 204 -2.97 15.40 14.16
CA LEU A 204 -2.94 16.62 14.96
C LEU A 204 -4.33 17.22 15.07
N GLU A 205 -4.73 17.57 16.29
CA GLU A 205 -6.00 18.24 16.55
C GLU A 205 -5.79 19.52 17.37
N MET A 206 -6.57 20.55 17.08
CA MET A 206 -6.67 21.77 17.87
C MET A 206 -8.15 22.11 18.09
N GLY A 207 -8.60 22.07 19.35
CA GLY A 207 -9.97 22.44 19.71
C GLY A 207 -10.22 23.96 19.65
N ASN A 208 -11.41 24.35 19.20
CA ASN A 208 -11.86 25.74 19.26
C ASN A 208 -12.53 26.03 20.62
N LYS A 209 -11.78 26.63 21.55
CA LYS A 209 -12.26 26.97 22.92
C LYS A 209 -13.47 27.91 22.97
N VAL A 210 -13.78 28.61 21.86
CA VAL A 210 -14.91 29.54 21.77
C VAL A 210 -16.00 29.05 20.81
N PHE A 211 -15.98 27.75 20.49
CA PHE A 211 -17.03 27.10 19.69
C PHE A 211 -18.38 27.20 20.41
N LYS A 212 -19.42 27.52 19.63
CA LYS A 212 -20.79 27.68 20.09
C LYS A 212 -21.68 26.60 19.45
N PRO A 213 -21.95 25.47 20.15
CA PRO A 213 -22.73 24.35 19.60
C PRO A 213 -24.11 24.77 19.09
N GLU A 214 -24.75 25.72 19.76
CA GLU A 214 -26.08 26.26 19.41
C GLU A 214 -26.09 27.03 18.08
N LYS A 215 -24.92 27.43 17.58
CA LYS A 215 -24.75 28.11 16.28
C LYS A 215 -24.25 27.18 15.18
N ARG A 216 -24.17 25.88 15.45
CA ARG A 216 -23.81 24.89 14.43
C ARG A 216 -24.94 24.84 13.39
N ARG A 217 -24.58 24.89 12.11
CA ARG A 217 -25.53 24.60 11.01
C ARG A 217 -25.91 23.11 11.09
N ILE A 218 -27.01 22.72 10.44
CA ILE A 218 -27.34 21.29 10.28
C ILE A 218 -26.09 20.61 9.73
N ALA A 219 -25.60 19.60 10.45
CA ALA A 219 -24.37 18.91 10.07
C ALA A 219 -24.55 18.30 8.69
N ALA A 220 -23.60 18.58 7.80
CA ALA A 220 -23.50 17.82 6.57
C ALA A 220 -23.33 16.32 6.86
N SER A 221 -23.59 15.50 5.84
CA SER A 221 -23.14 14.12 5.89
C SER A 221 -21.63 14.11 6.10
N PRO A 222 -21.11 13.31 7.05
CA PRO A 222 -19.67 13.14 7.18
C PRO A 222 -19.06 12.72 5.85
N VAL A 223 -17.80 13.14 5.61
CA VAL A 223 -16.99 12.58 4.52
C VAL A 223 -17.04 11.06 4.70
N LYS A 224 -17.65 10.37 3.74
CA LYS A 224 -17.74 8.92 3.78
C LYS A 224 -16.41 8.35 3.32
N ARG A 225 -15.82 7.50 4.16
CA ARG A 225 -14.68 6.70 3.77
C ARG A 225 -15.13 5.73 2.67
N PRO A 226 -14.57 5.77 1.45
CA PRO A 226 -14.75 4.65 0.53
C PRO A 226 -14.14 3.41 1.20
N VAL A 227 -14.97 2.43 1.52
CA VAL A 227 -14.48 1.17 2.06
C VAL A 227 -13.66 0.51 0.96
N ARG A 228 -12.34 0.44 1.15
CA ARG A 228 -11.43 -0.21 0.21
C ARG A 228 -11.61 -1.70 0.33
N ARG A 229 -12.49 -2.23 -0.52
CA ARG A 229 -12.74 -3.65 -0.63
C ARG A 229 -12.07 -4.20 -1.87
N VAL A 230 -11.33 -5.28 -1.70
CA VAL A 230 -10.78 -6.03 -2.82
C VAL A 230 -11.36 -7.43 -2.84
N ARG A 231 -11.89 -7.84 -3.98
CA ARG A 231 -12.34 -9.21 -4.19
C ARG A 231 -11.25 -10.00 -4.89
N VAL A 232 -10.90 -11.14 -4.29
CA VAL A 232 -9.85 -12.03 -4.78
C VAL A 232 -10.45 -13.37 -5.19
N CYS A 233 -9.91 -13.97 -6.26
CA CYS A 233 -10.22 -15.32 -6.71
C CYS A 233 -8.93 -16.16 -6.65
N ALA A 234 -8.93 -17.23 -5.86
CA ALA A 234 -7.85 -18.21 -5.81
C ALA A 234 -8.25 -19.47 -6.59
N ALA A 235 -7.46 -19.82 -7.62
CA ALA A 235 -7.72 -20.95 -8.49
C ALA A 235 -7.06 -22.24 -7.96
N GLN A 236 -7.86 -23.25 -7.66
CA GLN A 236 -7.38 -24.60 -7.41
C GLN A 236 -7.38 -25.40 -8.71
N TYR A 237 -6.21 -25.51 -9.33
CA TYR A 237 -6.07 -25.98 -10.71
C TYR A 237 -5.91 -27.50 -10.80
N LEU A 238 -6.75 -28.17 -11.60
CA LEU A 238 -6.64 -29.61 -11.80
C LEU A 238 -5.61 -29.98 -12.87
N MET A 239 -4.53 -30.63 -12.41
CA MET A 239 -3.57 -31.31 -13.26
C MET A 239 -4.17 -32.56 -13.86
N ARG A 240 -4.31 -32.55 -15.19
CA ARG A 240 -4.70 -33.69 -16.02
C ARG A 240 -4.02 -33.60 -17.40
N PRO A 241 -3.82 -34.72 -18.11
CA PRO A 241 -3.26 -34.71 -19.45
C PRO A 241 -4.06 -33.81 -20.40
N ILE A 242 -3.33 -33.08 -21.24
CA ILE A 242 -3.86 -32.28 -22.34
C ILE A 242 -3.13 -32.64 -23.63
N LYS A 243 -3.75 -32.34 -24.77
CA LYS A 243 -3.19 -32.67 -26.11
C LYS A 243 -2.64 -31.46 -26.85
N SER A 244 -2.97 -30.25 -26.40
CA SER A 244 -2.61 -29.02 -27.13
C SER A 244 -2.59 -27.80 -26.24
N TRP A 245 -1.93 -26.75 -26.74
CA TRP A 245 -1.99 -25.40 -26.15
C TRP A 245 -3.43 -24.88 -26.01
N LYS A 246 -4.32 -25.18 -26.97
CA LYS A 246 -5.69 -24.70 -26.94
C LYS A 246 -6.49 -25.27 -25.77
N GLU A 247 -6.21 -26.51 -25.39
CA GLU A 247 -6.82 -27.13 -24.20
C GLU A 247 -6.29 -26.48 -22.91
N PHE A 248 -4.99 -26.20 -22.84
CA PHE A 248 -4.37 -25.47 -21.74
C PHE A 248 -4.98 -24.08 -21.55
N GLU A 249 -5.04 -23.30 -22.63
CA GLU A 249 -5.59 -21.95 -22.63
C GLU A 249 -7.06 -21.94 -22.20
N ARG A 250 -7.87 -22.90 -22.66
CA ARG A 250 -9.28 -23.04 -22.23
C ARG A 250 -9.39 -23.30 -20.73
N SER A 251 -8.49 -24.10 -20.16
CA SER A 251 -8.44 -24.34 -18.71
C SER A 251 -8.10 -23.07 -17.93
N VAL A 252 -7.19 -22.24 -18.43
CA VAL A 252 -6.86 -20.95 -17.78
C VAL A 252 -8.00 -19.93 -17.93
N GLU A 253 -8.58 -19.83 -19.12
CA GLU A 253 -9.68 -18.91 -19.44
C GLU A 253 -10.92 -19.17 -18.59
N PHE A 254 -11.18 -20.42 -18.19
CA PHE A 254 -12.24 -20.76 -17.24
C PHE A 254 -12.11 -19.97 -15.93
N PHE A 255 -10.91 -19.92 -15.34
CA PHE A 255 -10.66 -19.18 -14.10
C PHE A 255 -10.76 -17.67 -14.29
N ALA A 256 -10.27 -17.13 -15.41
CA ALA A 256 -10.39 -15.72 -15.74
C ALA A 256 -11.86 -15.30 -15.91
N THR A 257 -12.62 -16.08 -16.67
CA THR A 257 -14.06 -15.85 -16.91
C THR A 257 -14.85 -15.95 -15.61
N THR A 258 -14.48 -16.89 -14.73
CA THR A 258 -15.14 -17.02 -13.42
C THR A 258 -14.79 -15.86 -12.50
N ALA A 259 -13.53 -15.43 -12.45
CA ALA A 259 -13.13 -14.24 -11.68
C ALA A 259 -13.91 -12.99 -12.13
N ASP A 260 -14.05 -12.78 -13.44
CA ASP A 260 -14.82 -11.69 -14.04
C ASP A 260 -16.33 -11.79 -13.72
N ALA A 261 -16.93 -12.96 -13.91
CA ALA A 261 -18.35 -13.19 -13.65
C ALA A 261 -18.76 -12.91 -12.20
N TYR A 262 -17.82 -13.07 -11.26
CA TYR A 262 -17.99 -12.74 -9.85
C TYR A 262 -17.37 -11.39 -9.46
N HIS A 263 -17.01 -10.55 -10.42
CA HIS A 263 -16.47 -9.19 -10.22
C HIS A 263 -15.25 -9.16 -9.29
N CYS A 264 -14.36 -10.13 -9.44
CA CYS A 264 -13.09 -10.14 -8.73
C CYS A 264 -12.17 -9.05 -9.30
N HIS A 265 -11.30 -8.51 -8.46
CA HIS A 265 -10.24 -7.62 -8.92
C HIS A 265 -8.93 -8.38 -9.17
N PHE A 266 -8.68 -9.42 -8.38
CA PHE A 266 -7.48 -10.25 -8.46
C PHE A 266 -7.84 -11.71 -8.77
N LEU A 267 -7.03 -12.33 -9.63
CA LEU A 267 -7.02 -13.78 -9.86
C LEU A 267 -5.62 -14.34 -9.56
N LEU A 268 -5.53 -15.36 -8.72
CA LEU A 268 -4.30 -16.09 -8.43
C LEU A 268 -4.34 -17.50 -9.03
N LEU A 269 -3.39 -17.80 -9.92
CA LEU A 269 -3.12 -19.14 -10.43
C LEU A 269 -2.00 -19.83 -9.62
N PRO A 270 -1.92 -21.18 -9.60
CA PRO A 270 -0.89 -21.90 -8.85
C PRO A 270 0.54 -21.77 -9.39
N GLU A 271 1.51 -22.13 -8.56
CA GLU A 271 2.90 -22.27 -9.00
C GLU A 271 3.01 -23.39 -10.04
N LEU A 272 3.84 -23.18 -11.06
CA LEU A 272 4.18 -24.19 -12.06
C LEU A 272 2.96 -24.90 -12.69
N PHE A 273 1.80 -24.24 -12.73
CA PHE A 273 0.61 -24.81 -13.36
C PHE A 273 0.85 -25.10 -14.86
N THR A 274 1.81 -24.40 -15.47
CA THR A 274 2.33 -24.65 -16.82
C THR A 274 2.95 -26.03 -17.00
N ALA A 275 3.32 -26.72 -15.91
CA ALA A 275 3.80 -28.10 -15.96
C ALA A 275 2.77 -29.07 -16.58
N GLN A 276 1.49 -28.70 -16.64
CA GLN A 276 0.49 -29.47 -17.39
C GLN A 276 0.90 -29.68 -18.86
N LEU A 277 1.59 -28.72 -19.48
CA LEU A 277 2.08 -28.79 -20.86
C LEU A 277 3.12 -29.89 -21.07
N LEU A 278 3.74 -30.41 -20.01
CA LEU A 278 4.61 -31.58 -20.09
C LEU A 278 3.89 -32.81 -20.68
N SER A 279 2.56 -32.89 -20.55
CA SER A 279 1.76 -33.97 -21.17
C SER A 279 1.72 -33.91 -22.71
N THR A 280 2.16 -32.79 -23.30
CA THR A 280 2.32 -32.64 -24.76
C THR A 280 3.74 -32.94 -25.24
N MET A 281 4.67 -33.24 -24.33
CA MET A 281 6.08 -33.44 -24.60
C MET A 281 6.47 -34.92 -24.53
N PRO A 282 7.59 -35.33 -25.16
CA PRO A 282 8.10 -36.69 -25.03
C PRO A 282 8.44 -37.08 -23.58
N LEU A 283 8.02 -38.28 -23.17
CA LEU A 283 8.19 -38.79 -21.79
C LEU A 283 9.63 -39.19 -21.44
N ASP A 284 10.48 -39.41 -22.45
CA ASP A 284 11.87 -39.84 -22.29
C ASP A 284 12.81 -38.69 -21.95
N TRP A 285 12.36 -37.43 -22.08
CA TRP A 285 13.16 -36.26 -21.74
C TRP A 285 13.52 -36.20 -20.24
N ASP A 286 14.71 -35.67 -19.95
CA ASP A 286 15.10 -35.34 -18.58
C ASP A 286 14.41 -34.05 -18.09
N GLY A 287 14.43 -33.84 -16.78
CA GLY A 287 13.73 -32.71 -16.16
C GLY A 287 14.23 -31.36 -16.64
N ARG A 288 15.55 -31.21 -16.87
CA ARG A 288 16.14 -29.95 -17.32
C ARG A 288 15.71 -29.61 -18.73
N ARG A 289 15.71 -30.58 -19.65
CA ARG A 289 15.24 -30.41 -21.02
C ARG A 289 13.76 -30.03 -21.06
N SER A 290 12.92 -30.73 -20.29
CA SER A 290 11.50 -30.38 -20.15
C SER A 290 11.28 -28.97 -19.62
N ALA A 291 12.06 -28.53 -18.63
CA ALA A 291 11.95 -27.19 -18.07
C ALA A 291 12.40 -26.09 -19.05
N LEU A 292 13.45 -26.35 -19.86
CA LEU A 292 13.88 -25.46 -20.93
C LEU A 292 12.82 -25.32 -22.03
N GLU A 293 12.13 -26.41 -22.38
CA GLU A 293 11.03 -26.37 -23.35
C GLU A 293 9.85 -25.56 -22.82
N LEU A 294 9.48 -25.72 -21.53
CA LEU A 294 8.48 -24.87 -20.90
C LEU A 294 8.89 -23.39 -20.93
N ALA A 295 10.16 -23.09 -20.64
CA ALA A 295 10.68 -21.73 -20.68
C ALA A 295 10.65 -21.13 -22.10
N ALA A 296 10.84 -21.94 -23.15
CA ALA A 296 10.71 -21.50 -24.53
C ALA A 296 9.27 -21.09 -24.91
N MET A 297 8.26 -21.52 -24.15
CA MET A 297 6.85 -21.13 -24.34
C MET A 297 6.45 -19.85 -23.59
N ALA A 298 7.39 -19.21 -22.88
CA ALA A 298 7.10 -18.06 -22.02
C ALA A 298 6.40 -16.92 -22.75
N ASP A 299 6.86 -16.50 -23.92
CA ASP A 299 6.25 -15.38 -24.66
C ASP A 299 4.78 -15.65 -24.99
N LYS A 300 4.47 -16.88 -25.38
CA LYS A 300 3.10 -17.31 -25.67
C LYS A 300 2.21 -17.26 -24.43
N LEU A 301 2.76 -17.62 -23.27
CA LEU A 301 2.07 -17.52 -21.97
C LEU A 301 1.82 -16.05 -21.58
N LEU A 302 2.84 -15.20 -21.76
CA LEU A 302 2.74 -13.77 -21.46
C LEU A 302 1.66 -13.09 -22.32
N ASP A 303 1.61 -13.40 -23.61
CA ASP A 303 0.61 -12.82 -24.52
C ASP A 303 -0.81 -13.28 -24.20
N MET A 304 -0.98 -14.57 -23.84
CA MET A 304 -2.27 -15.09 -23.38
C MET A 304 -2.76 -14.34 -22.14
N PHE A 305 -1.93 -14.21 -21.09
CA PHE A 305 -2.35 -13.54 -19.86
C PHE A 305 -2.51 -12.03 -20.01
N ARG A 306 -1.70 -11.34 -20.83
CA ARG A 306 -1.92 -9.92 -21.16
C ARG A 306 -3.32 -9.72 -21.74
N ARG A 307 -3.69 -10.53 -22.72
CA ARG A 307 -5.01 -10.48 -23.34
C ARG A 307 -6.12 -10.75 -22.33
N LEU A 308 -5.99 -11.80 -21.51
CA LEU A 308 -6.99 -12.12 -20.48
C LEU A 308 -7.13 -10.98 -19.45
N ALA A 309 -6.03 -10.44 -18.94
CA ALA A 309 -6.03 -9.34 -17.97
C ALA A 309 -6.70 -8.09 -18.53
N GLN A 310 -6.41 -7.72 -19.79
CA GLN A 310 -7.03 -6.57 -20.46
C GLN A 310 -8.51 -6.81 -20.79
N GLN A 311 -8.84 -7.99 -21.33
CA GLN A 311 -10.20 -8.35 -21.72
C GLN A 311 -11.17 -8.34 -20.55
N TYR A 312 -10.73 -8.84 -19.38
CA TYR A 312 -11.56 -8.97 -18.19
C TYR A 312 -11.30 -7.88 -17.14
N GLY A 313 -10.40 -6.93 -17.39
CA GLY A 313 -10.06 -5.87 -16.45
C GLY A 313 -9.46 -6.37 -15.12
N LEU A 314 -8.76 -7.50 -15.14
CA LEU A 314 -8.25 -8.19 -13.94
C LEU A 314 -6.78 -7.89 -13.69
N TYR A 315 -6.41 -7.85 -12.40
CA TYR A 315 -5.03 -8.12 -11.99
C TYR A 315 -4.85 -9.64 -11.88
N ILE A 316 -4.03 -10.22 -12.74
CA ILE A 316 -3.80 -11.67 -12.75
C ILE A 316 -2.41 -11.95 -12.20
N ILE A 317 -2.33 -12.65 -11.07
CA ILE A 317 -1.12 -13.34 -10.65
C ILE A 317 -1.12 -14.67 -11.40
N GLY A 318 -0.45 -14.69 -12.56
CA GLY A 318 -0.44 -15.80 -13.51
C GLY A 318 0.41 -16.98 -13.06
N GLY A 319 0.33 -17.32 -11.77
CA GLY A 319 1.08 -18.40 -11.16
C GLY A 319 2.57 -18.17 -11.30
N SER A 320 3.30 -19.25 -11.53
CA SER A 320 4.70 -19.17 -11.90
C SER A 320 5.07 -20.17 -13.00
N THR A 321 6.16 -19.90 -13.69
CA THR A 321 6.68 -20.74 -14.78
C THR A 321 8.21 -20.63 -14.85
N PRO A 322 8.94 -21.65 -15.36
CA PRO A 322 10.36 -21.50 -15.63
C PRO A 322 10.62 -20.44 -16.71
N ILE A 323 11.56 -19.53 -16.44
CA ILE A 323 12.00 -18.47 -17.36
C ILE A 323 13.52 -18.57 -17.50
N LEU A 324 13.99 -18.59 -18.74
CA LEU A 324 15.42 -18.59 -19.06
C LEU A 324 15.89 -17.14 -19.30
N ARG A 325 16.84 -16.66 -18.49
CA ARG A 325 17.51 -15.36 -18.68
C ARG A 325 19.01 -15.55 -18.60
N ASP A 326 19.73 -15.10 -19.61
CA ASP A 326 21.20 -15.17 -19.68
C ASP A 326 21.76 -16.59 -19.43
N GLY A 327 21.07 -17.62 -19.96
CA GLY A 327 21.44 -19.02 -19.77
C GLY A 327 21.10 -19.61 -18.39
N VAL A 328 20.45 -18.83 -17.52
CA VAL A 328 20.05 -19.25 -16.16
C VAL A 328 18.53 -19.39 -16.07
N LEU A 329 18.07 -20.50 -15.50
CA LEU A 329 16.66 -20.81 -15.33
C LEU A 329 16.15 -20.33 -13.97
N TYR A 330 15.02 -19.64 -13.95
CA TYR A 330 14.36 -19.11 -12.75
C TYR A 330 12.91 -19.57 -12.69
N ASN A 331 12.40 -19.91 -11.50
CA ASN A 331 10.95 -20.05 -11.29
C ASN A 331 10.38 -18.65 -11.02
N THR A 332 9.57 -18.14 -11.95
CA THR A 332 9.17 -16.72 -11.98
C THR A 332 7.65 -16.59 -11.95
N ALA A 333 7.13 -15.87 -10.96
CA ALA A 333 5.75 -15.44 -10.94
C ALA A 333 5.54 -14.14 -11.71
N HIS A 334 4.35 -14.00 -12.30
CA HIS A 334 4.00 -12.87 -13.16
C HIS A 334 2.75 -12.18 -12.64
N LEU A 335 2.80 -10.86 -12.52
CA LEU A 335 1.65 -9.99 -12.25
C LEU A 335 1.29 -9.26 -13.55
N PHE A 336 0.13 -9.57 -14.09
CA PHE A 336 -0.45 -8.91 -15.26
C PHE A 336 -1.47 -7.87 -14.78
N THR A 337 -1.41 -6.66 -15.32
CA THR A 337 -2.34 -5.58 -14.98
C THR A 337 -3.45 -5.45 -16.03
N PRO A 338 -4.59 -4.82 -15.68
CA PRO A 338 -5.63 -4.46 -16.64
C PRO A 338 -5.14 -3.56 -17.78
N SER A 339 -4.04 -2.82 -17.57
CA SER A 339 -3.41 -1.98 -18.60
C SER A 339 -2.50 -2.77 -19.56
N GLY A 340 -2.30 -4.07 -19.35
CA GLY A 340 -1.43 -4.93 -20.16
C GLY A 340 0.05 -4.90 -19.75
N ARG A 341 0.40 -4.23 -18.66
CA ARG A 341 1.76 -4.26 -18.10
C ARG A 341 2.00 -5.58 -17.38
N VAL A 342 3.26 -5.99 -17.35
CA VAL A 342 3.69 -7.24 -16.72
C VAL A 342 4.84 -6.94 -15.78
N TYR A 343 4.71 -7.42 -14.55
CA TYR A 343 5.74 -7.39 -13.53
C TYR A 343 6.05 -8.80 -13.07
N THR A 344 7.23 -9.02 -12.48
CA THR A 344 7.67 -10.35 -12.09
C THR A 344 8.20 -10.40 -10.67
N GLN A 345 8.12 -11.59 -10.06
CA GLN A 345 8.81 -11.93 -8.82
C GLN A 345 9.47 -13.29 -9.02
N ASP A 346 10.79 -13.35 -8.87
CA ASP A 346 11.52 -14.60 -8.94
C ASP A 346 11.41 -15.30 -7.58
N LYS A 347 11.31 -16.64 -7.59
CA LYS A 347 11.31 -17.44 -6.37
C LYS A 347 12.65 -17.27 -5.65
N LEU A 348 12.62 -16.94 -4.36
CA LEU A 348 13.83 -16.61 -3.61
C LEU A 348 14.44 -17.88 -3.00
N HIS A 349 13.61 -18.79 -2.51
CA HIS A 349 14.00 -20.02 -1.86
C HIS A 349 13.69 -21.20 -2.77
N ILE A 350 14.73 -21.70 -3.46
CA ILE A 350 14.58 -22.82 -4.40
C ILE A 350 14.64 -24.14 -3.64
N THR A 351 13.63 -24.99 -3.84
CA THR A 351 13.58 -26.33 -3.26
C THR A 351 14.72 -27.20 -3.79
N PRO A 352 15.17 -28.23 -3.03
CA PRO A 352 16.17 -29.18 -3.54
C PRO A 352 15.76 -29.80 -4.86
N TRP A 353 14.49 -30.19 -5.00
CA TRP A 353 13.95 -30.79 -6.22
C TRP A 353 14.06 -29.87 -7.45
N GLU A 354 13.67 -28.59 -7.34
CA GLU A 354 13.80 -27.63 -8.46
C GLU A 354 15.27 -27.39 -8.86
N ARG A 355 16.16 -27.35 -7.85
CA ARG A 355 17.60 -27.12 -8.06
C ARG A 355 18.26 -28.30 -8.76
N GLU A 356 17.98 -29.51 -8.30
CA GLU A 356 18.61 -30.74 -8.79
C GLU A 356 18.05 -31.17 -10.14
N LEU A 357 16.72 -31.13 -10.30
CA LEU A 357 16.07 -31.68 -11.47
C LEU A 357 15.99 -30.71 -12.65
N TRP A 358 15.70 -29.43 -12.37
CA TRP A 358 15.52 -28.41 -13.40
C TRP A 358 16.69 -27.43 -13.48
N GLY A 359 17.57 -27.39 -12.47
CA GLY A 359 18.70 -26.47 -12.44
C GLY A 359 18.29 -25.02 -12.17
N VAL A 360 17.16 -24.81 -11.48
CA VAL A 360 16.64 -23.48 -11.16
C VAL A 360 17.55 -22.75 -10.16
N ARG A 361 17.74 -21.44 -10.37
CA ARG A 361 18.51 -20.56 -9.48
C ARG A 361 17.60 -19.61 -8.71
N PRO A 362 18.00 -19.19 -7.49
CA PRO A 362 17.22 -18.26 -6.68
C PRO A 362 17.21 -16.86 -7.29
N GLY A 363 16.09 -16.16 -7.12
CA GLY A 363 16.02 -14.71 -7.26
C GLY A 363 16.82 -14.00 -6.17
N ASN A 364 17.09 -12.71 -6.37
CA ASN A 364 17.94 -11.89 -5.49
C ASN A 364 17.26 -10.62 -4.95
N GLU A 365 15.98 -10.41 -5.29
CA GLU A 365 15.24 -9.19 -4.96
C GLU A 365 13.77 -9.56 -4.66
N ALA A 366 13.21 -8.99 -3.60
CA ALA A 366 11.79 -9.09 -3.30
C ALA A 366 11.11 -7.74 -3.57
N ARG A 367 9.86 -7.80 -4.03
CA ARG A 367 9.13 -6.64 -4.56
C ARG A 367 7.77 -6.48 -3.90
N VAL A 368 7.37 -5.22 -3.72
CA VAL A 368 6.01 -4.82 -3.38
C VAL A 368 5.43 -4.06 -4.56
N PHE A 369 4.27 -4.50 -5.04
CA PHE A 369 3.55 -3.90 -6.15
C PHE A 369 2.46 -2.99 -5.60
N ASP A 370 2.58 -1.70 -5.89
CA ASP A 370 1.66 -0.66 -5.48
C ASP A 370 0.61 -0.49 -6.59
N THR A 371 -0.59 -1.03 -6.32
CA THR A 371 -1.75 -0.97 -7.22
C THR A 371 -2.78 0.02 -6.67
N PRO A 372 -3.66 0.59 -7.50
CA PRO A 372 -4.78 1.41 -7.04
C PRO A 372 -5.70 0.72 -6.02
N LEU A 373 -5.67 -0.62 -5.97
CA LEU A 373 -6.52 -1.44 -5.12
C LEU A 373 -5.88 -1.77 -3.77
N GLY A 374 -4.56 -1.61 -3.62
CA GLY A 374 -3.81 -2.02 -2.44
C GLY A 374 -2.41 -2.50 -2.80
N ARG A 375 -1.55 -2.66 -1.78
CA ARG A 375 -0.17 -3.11 -1.98
C ARG A 375 -0.07 -4.60 -1.79
N LEU A 376 0.48 -5.28 -2.78
CA LEU A 376 0.61 -6.73 -2.76
C LEU A 376 2.06 -7.15 -2.97
N ALA A 377 2.42 -8.29 -2.40
CA ALA A 377 3.64 -9.00 -2.70
C ALA A 377 3.33 -10.43 -3.16
N ILE A 378 4.32 -11.08 -3.75
CA ILE A 378 4.21 -12.48 -4.18
C ILE A 378 5.31 -13.27 -3.47
N GLN A 379 4.95 -14.38 -2.83
CA GLN A 379 5.89 -15.35 -2.27
C GLN A 379 5.59 -16.71 -2.88
N ILE A 380 6.51 -17.26 -3.67
CA ILE A 380 6.23 -18.48 -4.43
C ILE A 380 6.49 -19.69 -3.53
N CYS A 381 5.44 -20.42 -3.20
CA CYS A 381 5.50 -21.72 -2.53
C CYS A 381 6.41 -21.70 -1.31
N TYR A 382 7.60 -22.30 -1.43
CA TYR A 382 8.58 -22.41 -0.37
C TYR A 382 8.97 -21.06 0.26
N ASP A 383 8.87 -19.95 -0.47
CA ASP A 383 9.13 -18.61 0.05
C ASP A 383 8.28 -18.25 1.28
N ILE A 384 7.04 -18.74 1.37
CA ILE A 384 6.13 -18.40 2.48
C ILE A 384 6.55 -19.05 3.81
N GLU A 385 7.34 -20.13 3.74
CA GLU A 385 7.84 -20.84 4.91
C GLU A 385 8.86 -20.00 5.71
N PHE A 386 9.41 -18.94 5.12
CA PHE A 386 10.43 -18.07 5.72
C PHE A 386 9.79 -16.80 6.32
N PRO A 387 9.67 -16.68 7.66
CA PRO A 387 8.96 -15.58 8.32
C PRO A 387 9.57 -14.20 8.06
N GLU A 388 10.90 -14.13 7.95
CA GLU A 388 11.64 -12.89 7.79
C GLU A 388 11.23 -12.17 6.52
N MET A 389 11.07 -12.91 5.42
CA MET A 389 10.72 -12.32 4.14
C MET A 389 9.30 -11.75 4.15
N ALA A 390 8.33 -12.47 4.71
CA ALA A 390 6.96 -11.97 4.86
C ALA A 390 6.92 -10.71 5.73
N ARG A 391 7.65 -10.70 6.85
CA ARG A 391 7.77 -9.52 7.72
C ARG A 391 8.41 -8.34 7.00
N LEU A 392 9.48 -8.56 6.25
CA LEU A 392 10.16 -7.50 5.48
C LEU A 392 9.23 -6.92 4.40
N LEU A 393 8.45 -7.74 3.70
CA LEU A 393 7.46 -7.29 2.73
C LEU A 393 6.33 -6.48 3.38
N THR A 394 5.84 -6.90 4.55
CA THR A 394 4.84 -6.14 5.31
C THR A 394 5.39 -4.81 5.82
N LEU A 395 6.61 -4.76 6.34
CA LEU A 395 7.26 -3.51 6.74
C LEU A 395 7.53 -2.60 5.53
N ALA A 396 7.72 -3.21 4.35
CA ALA A 396 7.76 -2.50 3.08
C ALA A 396 6.36 -2.10 2.58
N GLY A 397 5.28 -2.31 3.34
CA GLY A 397 3.95 -1.78 3.10
C GLY A 397 2.97 -2.75 2.43
N ALA A 398 3.30 -4.04 2.29
CA ALA A 398 2.38 -5.03 1.73
C ALA A 398 1.16 -5.26 2.65
N ASP A 399 -0.03 -5.19 2.07
CA ASP A 399 -1.31 -5.50 2.72
C ASP A 399 -1.81 -6.91 2.39
N LEU A 400 -1.37 -7.44 1.24
CA LEU A 400 -1.67 -8.78 0.76
C LEU A 400 -0.40 -9.51 0.32
N ILE A 401 -0.33 -10.81 0.59
CA ILE A 401 0.65 -11.70 -0.04
C ILE A 401 -0.09 -12.77 -0.84
N PHE A 402 0.22 -12.86 -2.13
CA PHE A 402 -0.24 -13.95 -2.98
C PHE A 402 0.81 -15.07 -3.01
N VAL A 403 0.35 -16.29 -2.79
CA VAL A 403 1.20 -17.48 -2.66
C VAL A 403 0.77 -18.53 -3.68
N PRO A 404 1.28 -18.47 -4.92
CA PRO A 404 1.18 -19.60 -5.84
C PRO A 404 2.03 -20.75 -5.28
N PHE A 405 1.48 -21.95 -5.17
CA PHE A 405 2.21 -23.12 -4.67
C PHE A 405 1.96 -24.40 -5.46
N SER A 406 2.90 -25.33 -5.37
CA SER A 406 2.77 -26.69 -5.88
C SER A 406 3.42 -27.68 -4.93
N THR A 407 2.68 -28.71 -4.53
CA THR A 407 3.11 -29.71 -3.55
C THR A 407 2.57 -31.09 -3.90
N ASP A 408 3.36 -32.14 -3.68
CA ASP A 408 2.99 -33.51 -4.07
C ASP A 408 1.97 -34.16 -3.14
N GLU A 409 2.10 -33.93 -1.83
CA GLU A 409 1.30 -34.59 -0.80
C GLU A 409 0.80 -33.63 0.28
N LYS A 410 -0.14 -34.14 1.08
CA LYS A 410 -0.81 -33.40 2.16
C LYS A 410 0.14 -32.79 3.19
N LYS A 411 1.23 -33.49 3.54
CA LYS A 411 2.22 -32.98 4.50
C LYS A 411 2.99 -31.77 3.96
N ALA A 412 3.30 -31.79 2.67
CA ALA A 412 3.97 -30.67 2.00
C ALA A 412 3.04 -29.46 1.92
N TYR A 413 1.77 -29.68 1.54
CA TYR A 413 0.75 -28.63 1.59
C TYR A 413 0.61 -28.00 2.98
N TYR A 414 0.60 -28.80 4.05
CA TYR A 414 0.44 -28.25 5.39
C TYR A 414 1.57 -27.31 5.82
N ARG A 415 2.80 -27.47 5.30
CA ARG A 415 3.86 -26.48 5.54
C ARG A 415 3.48 -25.13 4.94
N VAL A 416 3.04 -25.11 3.68
CA VAL A 416 2.56 -23.89 3.00
C VAL A 416 1.37 -23.31 3.74
N ARG A 417 0.34 -24.11 4.03
CA ARG A 417 -0.91 -23.67 4.67
C ARG A 417 -0.70 -23.07 6.06
N TYR A 418 0.08 -23.73 6.91
CA TYR A 418 0.30 -23.28 8.29
C TYR A 418 1.22 -22.08 8.35
N THR A 419 2.27 -22.04 7.53
CA THR A 419 3.14 -20.86 7.49
C THR A 419 2.43 -19.66 6.88
N ALA A 420 1.63 -19.84 5.82
CA ALA A 420 0.77 -18.78 5.28
C ALA A 420 -0.23 -18.24 6.31
N GLN A 421 -0.85 -19.13 7.10
CA GLN A 421 -1.73 -18.71 8.21
C GLN A 421 -0.97 -17.91 9.25
N ALA A 422 0.22 -18.38 9.64
CA ALA A 422 1.08 -17.66 10.57
C ALA A 422 1.45 -16.28 10.00
N ARG A 423 1.74 -16.16 8.69
CA ARG A 423 2.05 -14.86 8.06
C ARG A 423 0.89 -13.90 8.11
N ALA A 424 -0.33 -14.37 7.85
CA ALA A 424 -1.53 -13.52 7.93
C ALA A 424 -1.73 -12.97 9.36
N VAL A 425 -1.55 -13.82 10.37
CA VAL A 425 -1.73 -13.46 11.78
C VAL A 425 -0.59 -12.58 12.31
N GLU A 426 0.66 -13.01 12.18
CA GLU A 426 1.81 -12.34 12.80
C GLU A 426 2.13 -10.99 12.13
N ASN A 427 1.86 -10.86 10.83
CA ASN A 427 2.09 -9.63 10.09
C ASN A 427 0.83 -8.76 9.95
N TYR A 428 -0.32 -9.22 10.43
CA TYR A 428 -1.58 -8.49 10.33
C TYR A 428 -1.89 -8.07 8.89
N ILE A 429 -1.86 -9.06 7.99
CA ILE A 429 -2.06 -8.92 6.54
C ILE A 429 -3.01 -10.00 6.02
N TYR A 430 -3.52 -9.86 4.80
CA TYR A 430 -4.19 -10.96 4.11
C TYR A 430 -3.18 -11.84 3.37
N VAL A 431 -3.43 -13.15 3.31
CA VAL A 431 -2.63 -14.09 2.51
C VAL A 431 -3.55 -14.94 1.66
N VAL A 432 -3.31 -14.98 0.35
CA VAL A 432 -4.10 -15.76 -0.61
C VAL A 432 -3.23 -16.87 -1.16
N ILE A 433 -3.63 -18.14 -0.98
CA ILE A 433 -2.87 -19.29 -1.45
C ILE A 433 -3.66 -20.03 -2.54
N ALA A 434 -2.97 -20.46 -3.60
CA ALA A 434 -3.56 -21.24 -4.69
C ALA A 434 -2.60 -22.33 -5.16
N GLY A 435 -3.11 -23.55 -5.30
CA GLY A 435 -2.32 -24.75 -5.55
C GLY A 435 -2.87 -25.63 -6.66
N ASN A 436 -2.00 -26.49 -7.19
CA ASN A 436 -2.40 -27.56 -8.10
C ASN A 436 -3.00 -28.73 -7.35
N VAL A 437 -3.91 -29.47 -7.99
CA VAL A 437 -4.53 -30.71 -7.50
C VAL A 437 -4.53 -31.78 -8.58
N GLY A 438 -4.68 -33.04 -8.18
CA GLY A 438 -4.74 -34.17 -9.11
C GLY A 438 -3.37 -34.64 -9.58
N ASN A 439 -3.34 -35.39 -10.68
CA ASN A 439 -2.16 -36.14 -11.10
C ASN A 439 -1.86 -35.95 -12.59
N LEU A 440 -0.59 -35.80 -12.92
CA LEU A 440 -0.10 -35.72 -14.29
C LEU A 440 0.80 -36.94 -14.57
N PRO A 441 0.56 -37.73 -15.62
CA PRO A 441 1.43 -38.84 -16.02
C PRO A 441 2.69 -38.31 -16.71
N SER A 442 3.50 -37.53 -15.99
CA SER A 442 4.80 -37.00 -16.39
C SER A 442 5.89 -37.72 -15.60
N ARG A 443 7.10 -37.87 -16.15
CA ARG A 443 8.22 -38.54 -15.46
C ARG A 443 8.71 -37.79 -14.22
N HIS A 444 8.56 -36.47 -14.23
CA HIS A 444 9.24 -35.58 -13.29
C HIS A 444 8.25 -34.78 -12.42
N TYR A 445 6.97 -34.74 -12.76
CA TYR A 445 5.97 -33.91 -12.07
C TYR A 445 4.64 -34.69 -12.02
N LEU A 446 4.48 -35.57 -11.02
CA LEU A 446 3.38 -36.55 -10.97
C LEU A 446 2.20 -36.12 -10.11
N LEU A 447 2.43 -36.04 -8.81
CA LEU A 447 1.39 -35.88 -7.81
C LEU A 447 1.21 -34.40 -7.50
N ASN A 448 -0.03 -33.97 -7.29
CA ASN A 448 -0.33 -32.63 -6.81
C ASN A 448 -1.41 -32.73 -5.74
N TYR A 449 -1.18 -32.06 -4.63
CA TYR A 449 -2.12 -31.90 -3.54
C TYR A 449 -2.19 -30.42 -3.19
N GLY A 450 -3.41 -29.91 -3.08
CA GLY A 450 -3.65 -28.52 -2.77
C GLY A 450 -5.02 -28.31 -2.15
N GLN A 451 -5.12 -27.23 -1.39
CA GLN A 451 -6.35 -26.66 -0.92
C GLN A 451 -6.16 -25.12 -0.91
N ALA A 452 -6.76 -24.44 -1.89
CA ALA A 452 -6.72 -22.99 -2.02
C ALA A 452 -7.45 -22.35 -0.84
N ALA A 453 -6.96 -21.21 -0.36
CA ALA A 453 -7.55 -20.53 0.78
C ALA A 453 -7.24 -19.03 0.78
N VAL A 454 -8.11 -18.27 1.40
CA VAL A 454 -7.94 -16.83 1.67
C VAL A 454 -7.88 -16.65 3.19
N LEU A 455 -6.71 -16.27 3.66
CA LEU A 455 -6.35 -16.21 5.07
C LEU A 455 -6.34 -14.77 5.55
N THR A 456 -6.79 -14.57 6.77
CA THR A 456 -6.97 -13.24 7.39
C THR A 456 -6.12 -13.12 8.65
N PRO A 457 -5.97 -11.91 9.19
CA PRO A 457 -5.60 -11.74 10.59
C PRO A 457 -6.60 -12.45 11.52
N SER A 458 -6.20 -12.64 12.77
CA SER A 458 -7.00 -13.32 13.80
C SER A 458 -7.32 -12.35 14.93
N ASP A 459 -8.38 -11.56 14.78
CA ASP A 459 -8.88 -10.61 15.77
C ASP A 459 -10.40 -10.45 15.61
N PHE A 460 -11.07 -9.72 16.51
CA PHE A 460 -12.55 -9.59 16.53
C PHE A 460 -13.15 -9.06 15.23
N ALA A 461 -12.39 -8.26 14.47
CA ALA A 461 -12.82 -7.72 13.18
C ALA A 461 -12.72 -8.73 12.01
N PHE A 462 -12.21 -9.94 12.25
CA PHE A 462 -11.94 -10.97 11.23
C PHE A 462 -12.66 -12.29 11.56
N PRO A 463 -12.78 -13.22 10.60
CA PRO A 463 -13.39 -14.52 10.83
C PRO A 463 -12.73 -15.31 11.97
N LEU A 464 -13.54 -16.10 12.69
CA LEU A 464 -13.14 -16.86 13.88
C LEU A 464 -11.90 -17.75 13.65
N HIS A 465 -11.79 -18.37 12.48
CA HIS A 465 -10.68 -19.28 12.12
C HIS A 465 -9.61 -18.60 11.27
N ALA A 466 -9.59 -17.27 11.25
CA ALA A 466 -8.66 -16.47 10.47
C ALA A 466 -8.58 -16.89 8.99
N THR A 467 -9.71 -17.35 8.45
CA THR A 467 -9.89 -17.88 7.10
C THR A 467 -11.19 -17.31 6.55
N ALA A 468 -11.12 -16.54 5.47
CA ALA A 468 -12.30 -15.95 4.81
C ALA A 468 -12.97 -16.95 3.85
N GLY A 469 -12.21 -17.94 3.35
CA GLY A 469 -12.73 -19.03 2.54
C GLY A 469 -11.62 -20.03 2.20
N GLU A 470 -11.99 -21.29 1.97
CA GLU A 470 -11.10 -22.35 1.52
C GLU A 470 -11.85 -23.35 0.65
N ALA A 471 -11.13 -24.01 -0.26
CA ALA A 471 -11.69 -25.02 -1.15
C ALA A 471 -11.82 -26.39 -0.45
N ASP A 472 -12.56 -27.31 -1.06
CA ASP A 472 -12.42 -28.73 -0.74
C ASP A 472 -11.02 -29.22 -1.12
N PRO A 473 -10.36 -30.04 -0.29
CA PRO A 473 -9.02 -30.52 -0.61
C PRO A 473 -8.99 -31.38 -1.87
N ASN A 474 -8.03 -31.11 -2.76
CA ASN A 474 -7.72 -31.91 -3.95
C ASN A 474 -8.85 -32.01 -5.01
N VAL A 475 -9.71 -30.99 -5.12
CA VAL A 475 -10.81 -30.90 -6.10
C VAL A 475 -10.69 -29.62 -6.94
N GLU A 476 -10.91 -29.64 -8.26
CA GLU A 476 -10.89 -28.40 -9.05
C GLU A 476 -11.93 -27.40 -8.52
N ALA A 477 -11.50 -26.21 -8.13
CA ALA A 477 -12.36 -25.25 -7.43
C ALA A 477 -11.86 -23.80 -7.57
N VAL A 478 -12.73 -22.86 -7.24
CA VAL A 478 -12.38 -21.45 -7.02
C VAL A 478 -12.77 -21.04 -5.61
N VAL A 479 -11.93 -20.23 -4.97
CA VAL A 479 -12.25 -19.59 -3.69
C VAL A 479 -12.34 -18.10 -3.93
N ILE A 480 -13.51 -17.51 -3.66
CA ILE A 480 -13.76 -16.09 -3.82
C ILE A 480 -14.02 -15.48 -2.45
N ALA A 481 -13.28 -14.42 -2.12
CA ALA A 481 -13.46 -13.69 -0.87
C ALA A 481 -13.34 -12.18 -1.10
N GLU A 482 -14.09 -11.42 -0.30
CA GLU A 482 -14.00 -9.97 -0.25
C GLU A 482 -13.18 -9.57 0.98
N LEU A 483 -12.16 -8.74 0.77
CA LEU A 483 -11.20 -8.33 1.77
C LEU A 483 -11.37 -6.84 2.06
N ASP A 484 -11.50 -6.50 3.34
CA ASP A 484 -11.72 -5.13 3.80
C ASP A 484 -10.37 -4.51 4.22
N LEU A 485 -9.70 -3.87 3.26
CA LEU A 485 -8.40 -3.22 3.49
C LEU A 485 -8.53 -1.99 4.39
N THR A 486 -9.72 -1.37 4.43
CA THR A 486 -10.03 -0.28 5.35
C THR A 486 -10.01 -0.78 6.80
N SER A 487 -10.70 -1.88 7.08
CA SER A 487 -10.69 -2.54 8.39
C SER A 487 -9.27 -3.00 8.75
N LEU A 488 -8.55 -3.64 7.81
CA LEU A 488 -7.16 -4.07 8.02
C LEU A 488 -6.27 -2.92 8.53
N ALA A 489 -6.30 -1.77 7.84
CA ALA A 489 -5.49 -0.61 8.22
C ALA A 489 -5.88 -0.06 9.60
N MET A 490 -7.17 0.01 9.93
CA MET A 490 -7.63 0.46 11.25
C MET A 490 -7.19 -0.50 12.35
N GLN A 491 -7.38 -1.79 12.14
CA GLN A 491 -7.18 -2.82 13.16
C GLN A 491 -5.69 -3.07 13.46
N ARG A 492 -4.77 -2.73 12.54
CA ARG A 492 -3.34 -2.67 12.86
C ARG A 492 -3.01 -1.72 14.03
N GLU A 493 -3.80 -0.68 14.22
CA GLU A 493 -3.60 0.35 15.27
C GLU A 493 -4.40 0.08 16.55
N MET A 494 -5.64 -0.41 16.40
CA MET A 494 -6.61 -0.55 17.50
C MET A 494 -6.92 -1.99 17.91
N GLY A 495 -6.34 -2.98 17.22
CA GLY A 495 -6.59 -4.39 17.47
C GLY A 495 -6.27 -4.81 18.91
N SER A 496 -6.83 -5.94 19.33
CA SER A 496 -6.59 -6.49 20.66
C SER A 496 -5.11 -6.83 20.90
N VAL A 497 -4.38 -7.11 19.81
CA VAL A 497 -2.92 -7.28 19.75
C VAL A 497 -2.38 -6.53 18.54
N ARG A 498 -1.14 -6.00 18.62
CA ARG A 498 -0.56 -5.16 17.56
C ARG A 498 0.85 -5.62 17.19
N PRO A 499 1.00 -6.80 16.56
CA PRO A 499 2.31 -7.46 16.37
C PRO A 499 3.29 -6.71 15.44
N LEU A 500 2.81 -5.75 14.65
CA LEU A 500 3.68 -4.84 13.90
C LEU A 500 4.24 -3.72 14.77
N TYR A 501 3.41 -3.19 15.67
CA TYR A 501 3.75 -2.13 16.61
C TYR A 501 4.61 -2.65 17.78
N ASP A 502 4.22 -3.77 18.38
CA ASP A 502 4.83 -4.35 19.58
C ASP A 502 6.19 -5.05 19.32
N ARG A 503 6.82 -4.81 18.16
CA ARG A 503 8.16 -5.31 17.86
C ARG A 503 9.19 -4.68 18.80
N ARG A 504 10.27 -5.41 19.08
CA ARG A 504 11.35 -4.99 19.99
C ARG A 504 12.67 -4.80 19.23
N PRO A 505 12.81 -3.72 18.44
CA PRO A 505 14.03 -3.45 17.68
C PRO A 505 15.26 -3.21 18.57
N ASP A 506 15.04 -2.91 19.85
CA ASP A 506 16.07 -2.84 20.87
C ASP A 506 16.68 -4.22 21.22
N LEU A 507 15.97 -5.31 20.92
CA LEU A 507 16.42 -6.69 21.16
C LEU A 507 16.92 -7.40 19.91
N TYR A 508 16.39 -7.06 18.73
CA TYR A 508 16.78 -7.67 17.47
C TYR A 508 16.66 -6.69 16.31
N ASP A 509 17.50 -6.88 15.30
CA ASP A 509 17.40 -6.14 14.05
C ASP A 509 16.91 -7.04 12.92
N LEU A 510 15.99 -6.52 12.11
CA LEU A 510 15.46 -7.20 10.93
C LEU A 510 15.49 -6.22 9.76
N LEU A 511 16.64 -6.16 9.11
CA LEU A 511 16.87 -5.33 7.93
C LEU A 511 17.24 -6.21 6.74
N PRO A 512 16.72 -5.90 5.55
CA PRO A 512 17.09 -6.62 4.35
C PRO A 512 18.47 -6.14 3.90
N LYS A 513 19.31 -7.07 3.42
CA LYS A 513 20.61 -6.71 2.81
C LYS A 513 20.45 -6.05 1.44
N VAL A 514 19.40 -6.43 0.71
CA VAL A 514 18.99 -5.82 -0.56
C VAL A 514 17.66 -5.10 -0.29
N PRO A 515 17.55 -3.78 -0.50
CA PRO A 515 16.31 -3.06 -0.25
C PRO A 515 15.12 -3.68 -0.98
N ILE A 516 13.97 -3.75 -0.30
CA ILE A 516 12.72 -4.19 -0.93
C ILE A 516 12.31 -3.15 -1.97
N ARG A 517 12.16 -3.57 -3.23
CA ARG A 517 11.81 -2.66 -4.31
C ARG A 517 10.30 -2.47 -4.37
N ARG A 518 9.86 -1.22 -4.24
CA ARG A 518 8.47 -0.81 -4.44
C ARG A 518 8.26 -0.42 -5.90
N ILE A 519 7.23 -0.96 -6.54
CA ILE A 519 6.94 -0.74 -7.96
C ILE A 519 5.49 -0.26 -8.10
N ARG A 520 5.29 0.93 -8.66
CA ARG A 520 3.96 1.41 -9.05
C ARG A 520 3.50 0.71 -10.32
N THR A 521 2.29 0.15 -10.29
CA THR A 521 1.79 -0.67 -11.41
C THR A 521 1.02 0.11 -12.48
N GLU A 522 0.82 1.42 -12.29
CA GLU A 522 0.11 2.35 -13.19
C GLU A 522 0.85 2.66 -14.50
#